data_AF-A0A497RHX5-F1
#
_entry.id   AF-A0A497RHX5-F1
#
_cell.length_a   1.000
_cell.length_b   1.000
_cell.length_c   1.000
_cell.angle_alpha   90.00
_cell.angle_beta   90.00
_cell.angle_gamma   90.00
#
_symmetry.space_group_name_H-M   'P 1'
#
loop_
_entity.id
_entity.type
_entity.pdbx_description
1 polymer ?
#
loop_
_entity_poly.entity_id
_entity_poly.type
_entity_poly.pdbx_seq_one_letter_code
_entity_poly.pdbx_strand_id
1 'polypeptide(L)'
;MTVIHILKESTRLLFKRPKIFIPNMSVALIYAAFELILIKLFMDIINEIMFASPNEFHDILFSNLIPIVGILAFYPILGAMDLITYSMYPSLVSDYHEGRDISLWLALKSSLGSWRVWLTLGLVLLLFLIFIVPIVMIPVMIYLLTENIFFIFLAFFIFITALILLMMAVFFVIPIGVIENEKPIESFKRSYQLAIRYRVEVFSLITILIIIIIIAFALGNIPGIGLCTEITYFAIAIFILIKIIQSLIYTYICVVNPYFYVHFKNRGIKQ
;
A
#
# COMPACT_ATOMS: atom_id res chain seq x y z
N MET A 1 4.39 -23.32 -0.34
CA MET A 1 4.01 -22.96 1.05
C MET A 1 2.53 -22.55 1.04
N THR A 2 1.66 -23.08 1.90
CA THR A 2 0.22 -22.72 1.87
C THR A 2 -0.05 -21.42 2.64
N VAL A 3 -1.06 -20.65 2.24
CA VAL A 3 -1.42 -19.35 2.86
C VAL A 3 -1.77 -19.51 4.35
N ILE A 4 -2.47 -20.61 4.69
CA ILE A 4 -2.79 -20.97 6.08
C ILE A 4 -1.52 -21.13 6.92
N HIS A 5 -0.46 -21.69 6.34
CA HIS A 5 0.83 -21.82 7.02
C HIS A 5 1.48 -20.46 7.25
N ILE A 6 1.46 -19.57 6.25
CA ILE A 6 1.96 -18.19 6.39
C ILE A 6 1.21 -17.46 7.51
N LEU A 7 -0.12 -17.52 7.52
CA LEU A 7 -0.94 -16.89 8.56
C LEU A 7 -0.62 -17.45 9.95
N LYS A 8 -0.49 -18.77 10.07
CA LYS A 8 -0.18 -19.45 11.34
C LYS A 8 1.18 -19.03 11.87
N GLU A 9 2.21 -19.00 11.03
CA GLU A 9 3.56 -18.58 11.44
C GLU A 9 3.63 -17.07 11.70
N SER A 10 2.93 -16.24 10.91
CA SER A 10 2.81 -14.79 11.15
C SER A 10 2.20 -14.52 12.53
N THR A 11 1.12 -15.21 12.85
CA THR A 11 0.42 -15.10 14.14
C THR A 11 1.30 -15.58 15.28
N ARG A 12 2.00 -16.71 15.10
CA ARG A 12 2.96 -17.21 16.10
C ARG A 12 4.08 -16.21 16.37
N LEU A 13 4.59 -15.57 15.31
CA LEU A 13 5.64 -14.56 15.42
C LEU A 13 5.12 -13.30 16.11
N LEU A 14 3.89 -12.86 15.81
CA LEU A 14 3.22 -11.74 16.49
C LEU A 14 3.19 -11.94 18.00
N PHE A 15 2.78 -13.12 18.47
CA PHE A 15 2.72 -13.41 19.91
C PHE A 15 4.11 -13.50 20.56
N LYS A 16 5.11 -13.99 19.83
CA LYS A 16 6.48 -14.11 20.35
C LYS A 16 7.24 -12.78 20.39
N ARG A 17 7.09 -11.96 19.35
CA ARG A 17 7.85 -10.71 19.14
C ARG A 17 6.92 -9.62 18.57
N PRO A 18 5.96 -9.13 19.37
CA PRO A 18 4.92 -8.21 18.88
C PRO A 18 5.49 -6.88 18.38
N LYS A 19 6.62 -6.43 18.93
CA LYS A 19 7.27 -5.15 18.56
C LYS A 19 7.61 -5.05 17.07
N ILE A 20 7.86 -6.17 16.39
CA ILE A 20 8.20 -6.16 14.94
C ILE A 20 6.99 -5.71 14.10
N PHE A 21 5.77 -5.96 14.57
CA PHE A 21 4.54 -5.69 13.83
C PHE A 21 3.99 -4.28 14.08
N ILE A 22 4.39 -3.63 15.16
CA ILE A 22 3.83 -2.33 15.59
C ILE A 22 3.92 -1.27 14.49
N PRO A 23 5.06 -1.05 13.80
CA PRO A 23 5.17 0.01 12.80
C PRO A 23 4.14 -0.18 11.67
N ASN A 24 4.10 -1.37 11.07
CA ASN A 24 3.23 -1.66 9.95
C ASN A 24 1.75 -1.80 10.34
N MET A 25 1.45 -2.29 11.54
CA MET A 25 0.07 -2.29 12.04
C MET A 25 -0.44 -0.87 12.27
N SER A 26 0.40 0.02 12.80
CA SER A 26 0.04 1.42 13.05
C SER A 26 -0.26 2.14 11.73
N VAL A 27 0.62 1.99 10.73
CA VAL A 27 0.40 2.59 9.41
C VAL A 27 -0.82 1.99 8.72
N ALA A 28 -1.01 0.67 8.79
CA ALA A 28 -2.19 0.01 8.21
C ALA A 28 -3.52 0.49 8.83
N LEU A 29 -3.55 0.74 10.13
CA LEU A 29 -4.75 1.28 10.81
C LEU A 29 -5.03 2.73 10.41
N ILE A 30 -3.98 3.54 10.23
CA ILE A 30 -4.12 4.90 9.73
C ILE A 30 -4.64 4.86 8.28
N TYR A 31 -4.06 4.03 7.41
CA TYR A 31 -4.60 3.78 6.06
C TYR A 31 -6.06 3.36 6.09
N ALA A 32 -6.43 2.45 6.98
CA ALA A 32 -7.80 1.98 7.10
C ALA A 32 -8.77 3.14 7.41
N ALA A 33 -8.42 4.01 8.37
CA ALA A 33 -9.24 5.18 8.69
C ALA A 33 -9.37 6.13 7.48
N PHE A 34 -8.25 6.41 6.79
CA PHE A 34 -8.25 7.31 5.63
C PHE A 34 -9.01 6.74 4.44
N GLU A 35 -8.87 5.46 4.14
CA GLU A 35 -9.61 4.80 3.07
C GLU A 35 -11.12 4.83 3.34
N LEU A 36 -11.57 4.60 4.59
CA LEU A 36 -12.99 4.70 4.93
C LEU A 36 -13.54 6.13 4.73
N ILE A 37 -12.76 7.16 5.09
CA ILE A 37 -13.13 8.57 4.84
C ILE A 37 -13.22 8.83 3.34
N LEU A 38 -12.26 8.34 2.56
CA LEU A 38 -12.22 8.53 1.11
C LEU A 38 -13.38 7.84 0.41
N ILE A 39 -13.68 6.59 0.79
CA ILE A 39 -14.82 5.85 0.23
C ILE A 39 -16.12 6.58 0.56
N LYS A 40 -16.28 7.06 1.80
CA LYS A 40 -17.45 7.86 2.17
C LYS A 40 -17.57 9.11 1.30
N LEU A 41 -16.50 9.91 1.20
CA LEU A 41 -16.52 11.13 0.38
C LEU A 41 -16.84 10.82 -1.08
N PHE A 42 -16.26 9.76 -1.64
CA PHE A 42 -16.50 9.34 -3.00
C PHE A 42 -17.97 8.95 -3.23
N MET A 43 -18.56 8.22 -2.30
CA MET A 43 -19.99 7.86 -2.34
C MET A 43 -20.89 9.08 -2.21
N ASP A 44 -20.56 10.01 -1.32
CA ASP A 44 -21.30 11.27 -1.15
C ASP A 44 -21.29 12.08 -2.47
N ILE A 45 -20.12 12.22 -3.11
CA ILE A 45 -19.98 12.88 -4.42
C ILE A 45 -20.77 12.17 -5.52
N ILE A 46 -20.70 10.84 -5.60
CA ILE A 46 -21.46 10.06 -6.59
C ILE A 46 -22.95 10.27 -6.40
N ASN A 47 -23.44 10.18 -5.16
CA ASN A 47 -24.84 10.36 -4.85
C ASN A 47 -25.30 11.77 -5.23
N GLU A 48 -24.55 12.81 -4.85
CA GLU A 48 -24.84 14.19 -5.23
C GLU A 48 -24.90 14.35 -6.75
N ILE A 49 -23.91 13.84 -7.50
CA ILE A 49 -23.88 13.92 -8.97
C ILE A 49 -25.04 13.16 -9.62
N MET A 50 -25.41 11.99 -9.12
CA MET A 50 -26.49 11.18 -9.69
C MET A 50 -27.86 11.85 -9.57
N PHE A 51 -28.08 12.64 -8.53
CA PHE A 51 -29.36 13.34 -8.29
C PHE A 51 -29.31 14.83 -8.65
N ALA A 52 -28.17 15.34 -9.10
CA ALA A 52 -27.99 16.74 -9.48
C ALA A 52 -28.68 17.06 -10.81
N SER A 53 -29.24 18.27 -10.87
CA SER A 53 -29.56 18.87 -12.16
C SER A 53 -28.26 19.29 -12.90
N PRO A 54 -28.26 19.39 -14.24
CA PRO A 54 -27.07 19.78 -15.01
C PRO A 54 -26.45 21.11 -14.57
N ASN A 55 -27.26 22.02 -14.01
CA ASN A 55 -26.82 23.33 -13.55
C ASN A 55 -26.13 23.29 -12.17
N GLU A 56 -26.38 22.26 -11.36
CA GLU A 56 -25.81 22.09 -10.02
C GLU A 56 -24.47 21.34 -10.05
N PHE A 57 -24.11 20.73 -11.18
CA PHE A 57 -22.89 19.94 -11.31
C PHE A 57 -21.62 20.76 -11.00
N HIS A 58 -21.57 22.03 -11.41
CA HIS A 58 -20.45 22.91 -11.11
C HIS A 58 -20.34 23.21 -9.61
N ASP A 59 -21.46 23.49 -8.95
CA ASP A 59 -21.49 23.82 -7.53
C ASP A 59 -21.09 22.62 -6.66
N ILE A 60 -21.53 21.41 -7.05
CA ILE A 60 -21.16 20.14 -6.41
C ILE A 60 -19.66 19.86 -6.56
N LEU A 61 -19.09 20.08 -7.74
CA LEU A 61 -17.64 19.91 -7.94
C LEU A 61 -16.83 20.89 -7.10
N PHE A 62 -17.26 22.16 -7.02
CA PHE A 62 -16.58 23.18 -6.24
C PHE A 62 -16.72 22.98 -4.73
N SER A 63 -17.89 22.56 -4.24
CA SER A 63 -18.11 22.30 -2.82
C SER A 63 -17.28 21.10 -2.33
N ASN A 64 -17.08 20.10 -3.18
CA ASN A 64 -16.30 18.90 -2.87
C ASN A 64 -14.80 19.05 -3.17
N LEU A 65 -14.37 20.14 -3.81
CA LEU A 65 -12.97 20.38 -4.19
C LEU A 65 -12.04 20.47 -2.96
N ILE A 66 -12.48 21.14 -1.89
CA ILE A 66 -11.71 21.27 -0.64
C ILE A 66 -11.51 19.89 0.04
N PRO A 67 -12.57 19.10 0.29
CA PRO A 67 -12.42 17.73 0.78
C PRO A 67 -11.50 16.85 -0.08
N ILE A 68 -11.67 16.89 -1.41
CA ILE A 68 -10.86 16.09 -2.34
C ILE A 68 -9.38 16.49 -2.23
N VAL A 69 -9.08 17.78 -2.29
CA VAL A 69 -7.70 18.29 -2.17
C VAL A 69 -7.12 17.96 -0.80
N GLY A 70 -7.90 18.10 0.28
CA GLY A 70 -7.48 17.75 1.63
C GLY A 70 -7.10 16.29 1.77
N ILE A 71 -7.89 15.38 1.19
CA ILE A 71 -7.59 13.94 1.16
C ILE A 71 -6.36 13.63 0.30
N LEU A 72 -6.27 14.24 -0.90
CA LEU A 72 -5.11 14.07 -1.77
C LEU A 72 -3.81 14.57 -1.13
N ALA A 73 -3.87 15.67 -0.37
CA ALA A 73 -2.74 16.19 0.39
C ALA A 73 -2.29 15.26 1.53
N PHE A 74 -3.15 14.33 1.95
CA PHE A 74 -2.82 13.36 3.00
C PHE A 74 -2.04 12.15 2.48
N TYR A 75 -2.17 11.81 1.19
CA TYR A 75 -1.43 10.69 0.59
C TYR A 75 0.10 10.80 0.71
N PRO A 76 0.73 11.97 0.49
CA PRO A 76 2.16 12.16 0.77
C PRO A 76 2.56 11.82 2.21
N ILE A 77 1.69 12.11 3.18
CA ILE A 77 1.92 11.81 4.60
C ILE A 77 1.92 10.29 4.80
N LEU A 78 0.91 9.59 4.27
CA LEU A 78 0.84 8.12 4.32
C LEU A 78 2.04 7.47 3.63
N GLY A 79 2.42 7.97 2.46
CA GLY A 79 3.62 7.51 1.75
C GLY A 79 4.90 7.71 2.57
N ALA A 80 5.04 8.85 3.25
CA ALA A 80 6.18 9.08 4.15
C ALA A 80 6.18 8.09 5.33
N MET A 81 5.02 7.80 5.92
CA MET A 81 4.88 6.82 7.00
C MET A 81 5.24 5.40 6.56
N ASP A 82 4.84 5.00 5.35
CA ASP A 82 5.25 3.73 4.75
C ASP A 82 6.77 3.67 4.58
N LEU A 83 7.38 4.71 4.00
CA LEU A 83 8.83 4.77 3.79
C LEU A 83 9.61 4.68 5.10
N ILE A 84 9.15 5.37 6.14
CA ILE A 84 9.70 5.27 7.49
C ILE A 84 9.60 3.83 7.98
N THR A 85 8.40 3.25 7.92
CA THR A 85 8.14 1.88 8.38
C THR A 85 9.00 0.85 7.65
N TYR A 86 9.11 0.95 6.33
CA TYR A 86 9.96 0.07 5.52
C TYR A 86 11.44 0.19 5.87
N SER A 87 11.92 1.40 6.15
CA SER A 87 13.31 1.62 6.53
C SER A 87 13.64 1.23 7.98
N MET A 88 12.63 1.01 8.84
CA MET A 88 12.83 0.44 10.17
C MET A 88 13.13 -1.07 10.13
N TYR A 89 12.55 -1.81 9.16
CA TYR A 89 12.68 -3.26 9.09
C TYR A 89 14.11 -3.81 9.06
N PRO A 90 15.08 -3.26 8.30
CA PRO A 90 16.45 -3.76 8.35
C PRO A 90 17.02 -3.84 9.78
N SER A 91 16.78 -2.80 10.59
CA SER A 91 17.20 -2.78 12.00
C SER A 91 16.43 -3.79 12.84
N LEU A 92 15.10 -3.86 12.68
CA LEU A 92 14.24 -4.79 13.44
C LEU A 92 14.58 -6.26 13.14
N VAL A 93 14.91 -6.56 11.88
CA VAL A 93 15.24 -7.90 11.41
C VAL A 93 16.65 -8.31 11.85
N SER A 94 17.62 -7.40 11.83
CA SER A 94 18.96 -7.63 12.40
C SER A 94 18.85 -7.96 13.90
N ASP A 95 18.13 -7.14 14.67
CA ASP A 95 17.91 -7.40 16.10
C ASP A 95 17.22 -8.75 16.35
N TYR A 96 16.22 -9.09 15.53
CA TYR A 96 15.52 -10.36 15.61
C TYR A 96 16.44 -11.57 15.36
N HIS A 97 17.26 -11.52 14.31
CA HIS A 97 18.18 -12.62 13.96
C HIS A 97 19.37 -12.74 14.92
N GLU A 98 19.82 -11.63 15.49
CA GLU A 98 20.89 -11.60 16.50
C GLU A 98 20.38 -11.90 17.91
N GLY A 99 19.06 -12.10 18.08
CA GLY A 99 18.45 -12.40 19.38
C GLY A 99 18.46 -11.21 20.34
N ARG A 100 18.73 -9.99 19.86
CA ARG A 100 18.73 -8.76 20.65
C ARG A 100 17.30 -8.32 20.97
N ASP A 101 17.16 -7.47 21.98
CA ASP A 101 15.88 -6.83 22.27
C ASP A 101 15.54 -5.78 21.22
N ILE A 102 14.38 -5.96 20.61
CA ILE A 102 13.89 -5.09 19.54
C ILE A 102 13.48 -3.73 20.12
N SER A 103 14.18 -2.67 19.69
CA SER A 103 13.91 -1.29 20.06
C SER A 103 13.35 -0.49 18.89
N LEU A 104 12.07 -0.11 18.97
CA LEU A 104 11.41 0.70 17.94
C LEU A 104 12.04 2.08 17.79
N TRP A 105 12.51 2.67 18.89
CA TRP A 105 13.13 3.98 18.87
C TRP A 105 14.47 3.98 18.12
N LEU A 106 15.29 2.94 18.34
CA LEU A 106 16.55 2.78 17.61
C LEU A 106 16.31 2.53 16.12
N ALA A 107 15.33 1.68 15.79
CA ALA A 107 14.94 1.42 14.41
C ALA A 107 14.44 2.70 13.71
N LEU A 108 13.62 3.51 14.38
CA LEU A 108 13.13 4.79 13.85
C LEU A 108 14.28 5.80 13.65
N LYS A 109 15.20 5.90 14.62
CA LYS A 109 16.37 6.77 14.50
C LYS A 109 17.29 6.35 13.34
N SER A 110 17.49 5.05 13.17
CA SER A 110 18.25 4.50 12.04
C SER A 110 17.56 4.78 10.71
N SER A 111 16.23 4.62 10.67
CA SER A 111 15.39 4.91 9.51
C SER A 111 15.51 6.38 9.06
N LEU A 112 15.45 7.33 10.01
CA LEU A 112 15.65 8.77 9.75
C LEU A 112 17.05 9.10 9.21
N GLY A 113 18.08 8.33 9.57
CA GLY A 113 19.44 8.47 9.04
C GLY A 113 19.54 8.20 7.53
N SER A 114 18.59 7.45 6.97
CA SER A 114 18.56 7.02 5.56
C SER A 114 17.80 8.00 4.64
N TRP A 115 17.83 9.30 4.93
CA TRP A 115 17.08 10.34 4.21
C TRP A 115 17.31 10.37 2.68
N ARG A 116 18.50 9.98 2.20
CA ARG A 116 18.79 9.90 0.75
C ARG A 116 17.93 8.85 0.05
N VAL A 117 17.67 7.75 0.73
CA VAL A 117 16.80 6.69 0.22
C VAL A 117 15.36 7.20 0.18
N TRP A 118 14.93 7.92 1.22
CA TRP A 118 13.60 8.53 1.26
C TRP A 118 13.38 9.53 0.12
N LEU A 119 14.36 10.38 -0.15
CA LEU A 119 14.29 11.34 -1.26
C LEU A 119 14.21 10.64 -2.61
N THR A 120 15.03 9.61 -2.82
CA THR A 120 15.05 8.86 -4.08
C THR A 120 13.70 8.18 -4.31
N LEU A 121 13.14 7.57 -3.26
CA LEU A 121 11.85 6.89 -3.32
C LEU A 121 10.67 7.85 -3.47
N GLY A 122 10.67 8.95 -2.71
CA GLY A 122 9.70 10.02 -2.85
C GLY A 122 9.71 10.61 -4.25
N LEU A 123 10.90 10.78 -4.85
CA LEU A 123 11.04 11.27 -6.22
C LEU A 123 10.54 10.25 -7.25
N VAL A 124 10.79 8.96 -7.07
CA VAL A 124 10.23 7.90 -7.93
C VAL A 124 8.70 7.88 -7.84
N LEU A 125 8.13 7.96 -6.64
CA LEU A 125 6.68 8.04 -6.42
C LEU A 125 6.08 9.29 -7.05
N LEU A 126 6.74 10.43 -6.90
CA LEU A 126 6.28 11.71 -7.46
C LEU A 126 6.34 11.71 -8.99
N LEU A 127 7.43 11.20 -9.58
CA LEU A 127 7.52 11.02 -11.02
C LEU A 127 6.43 10.06 -11.52
N PHE A 128 6.22 8.95 -10.80
CA PHE A 128 5.15 8.01 -11.14
C PHE A 128 3.79 8.71 -11.17
N LEU A 129 3.45 9.50 -10.15
CA LEU A 129 2.20 10.28 -10.12
C LEU A 129 2.11 11.28 -11.28
N ILE A 130 3.17 12.04 -11.54
CA ILE A 130 3.23 13.04 -12.62
C ILE A 130 3.01 12.41 -13.99
N PHE A 131 3.53 11.22 -14.25
CA PHE A 131 3.36 10.55 -15.54
C PHE A 131 2.05 9.78 -15.63
N ILE A 132 1.62 9.11 -14.55
CA ILE A 132 0.47 8.22 -14.61
C ILE A 132 -0.84 8.99 -14.72
N VAL A 133 -0.97 10.13 -14.04
CA VAL A 133 -2.21 10.91 -14.03
C VAL A 133 -2.54 11.40 -15.46
N PRO A 134 -1.63 12.06 -16.20
CA PRO A 134 -1.87 12.42 -17.59
C PRO A 134 -2.19 11.22 -18.49
N ILE A 135 -1.46 10.11 -18.34
CA ILE A 135 -1.67 8.90 -19.17
C ILE A 135 -3.09 8.34 -18.97
N VAL A 136 -3.57 8.29 -17.72
CA VAL A 136 -4.94 7.84 -17.41
C VAL A 136 -5.99 8.87 -17.86
N MET A 137 -5.67 10.16 -17.78
CA MET A 137 -6.59 11.23 -18.19
C MET A 137 -6.80 11.31 -19.71
N ILE A 138 -5.82 10.92 -20.54
CA ILE A 138 -5.94 10.98 -22.00
C ILE A 138 -7.16 10.17 -22.51
N PRO A 139 -7.33 8.87 -22.19
CA PRO A 139 -8.53 8.13 -22.58
C PRO A 139 -9.82 8.73 -22.00
N VAL A 140 -9.80 9.26 -20.76
CA VAL A 140 -10.97 9.93 -20.18
C VAL A 140 -11.37 11.16 -20.99
N MET A 141 -10.41 11.97 -21.43
CA MET A 141 -10.67 13.13 -22.29
C MET A 141 -11.20 12.71 -23.66
N ILE A 142 -10.70 11.61 -24.23
CA ILE A 142 -11.23 11.07 -25.51
C ILE A 142 -12.67 10.56 -25.31
N TYR A 143 -12.99 9.94 -24.18
CA TYR A 143 -14.37 9.57 -23.84
C TYR A 143 -15.27 10.81 -23.84
N LEU A 144 -14.86 11.91 -23.20
CA LEU A 144 -15.65 13.15 -23.16
C LEU A 144 -15.91 13.74 -24.55
N LEU A 145 -15.03 13.50 -25.52
CA LEU A 145 -15.17 13.99 -26.90
C LEU A 145 -15.96 13.05 -27.82
N THR A 146 -15.96 11.74 -27.53
CA THR A 146 -16.48 10.71 -28.44
C THR A 146 -17.67 9.95 -27.88
N GLU A 147 -17.95 10.10 -26.59
CA GLU A 147 -18.94 9.35 -25.81
C GLU A 147 -18.76 7.81 -25.88
N ASN A 148 -17.62 7.33 -26.38
CA ASN A 148 -17.38 5.90 -26.54
C ASN A 148 -16.86 5.28 -25.23
N ILE A 149 -17.71 4.46 -24.59
CA ILE A 149 -17.42 3.84 -23.30
C ILE A 149 -16.18 2.95 -23.28
N PHE A 150 -15.71 2.48 -24.43
CA PHE A 150 -14.45 1.73 -24.56
C PHE A 150 -13.27 2.49 -23.93
N PHE A 151 -13.23 3.82 -24.07
CA PHE A 151 -12.13 4.62 -23.53
C PHE A 151 -12.14 4.71 -21.99
N ILE A 152 -13.29 4.59 -21.34
CA ILE A 152 -13.36 4.45 -19.87
C ILE A 152 -12.77 3.10 -19.45
N PHE A 153 -13.15 2.01 -20.13
CA PHE A 153 -12.57 0.69 -19.83
C PHE A 153 -11.05 0.67 -20.06
N LEU A 154 -10.57 1.35 -21.10
CA LEU A 154 -9.14 1.52 -21.36
C LEU A 154 -8.45 2.32 -20.24
N ALA A 155 -9.02 3.45 -19.80
CA ALA A 155 -8.52 4.24 -18.68
C ALA A 155 -8.39 3.39 -17.41
N PHE A 156 -9.44 2.63 -17.10
CA PHE A 156 -9.47 1.73 -15.96
C PHE A 156 -8.39 0.64 -16.05
N PHE A 157 -8.23 0.01 -17.21
CA PHE A 157 -7.21 -1.02 -17.42
C PHE A 157 -5.79 -0.46 -17.26
N ILE A 158 -5.52 0.73 -17.82
CA ILE A 158 -4.25 1.44 -17.66
C ILE A 158 -4.00 1.74 -16.18
N PHE A 159 -5.00 2.26 -15.47
CA PHE A 159 -4.90 2.58 -14.05
C PHE A 159 -4.58 1.34 -13.20
N ILE A 160 -5.28 0.22 -13.41
CA ILE A 160 -5.02 -1.03 -12.68
C ILE A 160 -3.61 -1.56 -13.00
N THR A 161 -3.21 -1.56 -14.26
CA THR A 161 -1.85 -2.00 -14.67
C THR A 161 -0.78 -1.15 -14.01
N ALA A 162 -0.97 0.17 -14.00
CA ALA A 162 -0.08 1.11 -13.35
C ALA A 162 0.01 0.87 -11.84
N LEU A 163 -1.13 0.67 -11.18
CA LEU A 163 -1.19 0.40 -9.76
C LEU A 163 -0.44 -0.90 -9.41
N ILE A 164 -0.58 -1.95 -10.22
CA ILE A 164 0.20 -3.20 -10.06
C ILE A 164 1.70 -2.91 -10.21
N LEU A 165 2.12 -2.14 -11.23
CA LEU A 165 3.53 -1.79 -11.42
C LEU A 165 4.08 -0.96 -10.25
N LEU A 166 3.29 -0.02 -9.74
CA LEU A 166 3.65 0.78 -8.56
C LEU A 166 3.80 -0.11 -7.33
N MET A 167 2.83 -0.99 -7.08
CA MET A 167 2.92 -1.96 -5.98
C MET A 167 4.16 -2.82 -6.15
N MET A 168 4.47 -3.31 -7.35
CA MET A 168 5.70 -4.08 -7.57
C MET A 168 6.97 -3.26 -7.27
N ALA A 169 7.02 -1.99 -7.69
CA ALA A 169 8.14 -1.11 -7.39
C ALA A 169 8.25 -0.87 -5.87
N VAL A 170 7.15 -0.54 -5.20
CA VAL A 170 7.12 -0.24 -3.76
C VAL A 170 7.44 -1.48 -2.92
N PHE A 171 6.84 -2.64 -3.20
CA PHE A 171 6.98 -3.82 -2.35
C PHE A 171 8.26 -4.62 -2.61
N PHE A 172 8.86 -4.55 -3.79
CA PHE A 172 10.07 -5.32 -4.09
C PHE A 172 11.33 -4.46 -4.14
N VAL A 173 11.27 -3.32 -4.84
CA VAL A 173 12.46 -2.50 -5.10
C VAL A 173 12.85 -1.72 -3.85
N ILE A 174 11.87 -1.25 -3.07
CA ILE A 174 12.14 -0.43 -1.88
C ILE A 174 12.84 -1.22 -0.79
N PRO A 175 12.34 -2.39 -0.33
CA PRO A 175 13.05 -3.15 0.68
C PRO A 175 14.47 -3.48 0.21
N ILE A 176 14.65 -3.97 -1.02
CA ILE A 176 15.99 -4.34 -1.52
C ILE A 176 16.92 -3.14 -1.62
N GLY A 177 16.46 -2.00 -2.15
CA GLY A 177 17.29 -0.79 -2.29
C GLY A 177 17.67 -0.17 -0.96
N VAL A 178 16.76 -0.18 0.03
CA VAL A 178 17.03 0.34 1.38
C VAL A 178 17.96 -0.59 2.16
N ILE A 179 17.76 -1.90 2.05
CA ILE A 179 18.47 -2.90 2.85
C ILE A 179 19.88 -3.16 2.30
N GLU A 180 20.03 -3.25 0.99
CA GLU A 180 21.31 -3.66 0.38
C GLU A 180 22.22 -2.47 0.03
N ASN A 181 21.75 -1.21 0.21
CA ASN A 181 22.45 0.00 -0.27
C ASN A 181 22.91 -0.13 -1.75
N GLU A 182 22.22 -0.99 -2.52
CA GLU A 182 22.54 -1.25 -3.91
C GLU A 182 22.04 -0.11 -4.80
N LYS A 183 22.62 0.03 -5.99
CA LYS A 183 22.14 1.02 -6.96
C LYS A 183 20.69 0.68 -7.34
N PRO A 184 19.80 1.66 -7.57
CA PRO A 184 18.38 1.43 -7.83
C PRO A 184 18.09 0.38 -8.92
N ILE A 185 18.92 0.34 -9.97
CA ILE A 185 18.80 -0.59 -11.11
C ILE A 185 19.12 -2.04 -10.69
N GLU A 186 20.14 -2.23 -9.86
CA GLU A 186 20.54 -3.55 -9.36
C GLU A 186 19.48 -4.11 -8.42
N SER A 187 18.94 -3.25 -7.54
CA SER A 187 17.79 -3.57 -6.70
C SER A 187 16.58 -3.98 -7.52
N PHE A 188 16.30 -3.30 -8.63
CA PHE A 188 15.21 -3.65 -9.55
C PHE A 188 15.41 -5.02 -10.20
N LYS A 189 16.61 -5.29 -10.72
CA LYS A 189 16.93 -6.56 -11.38
C LYS A 189 16.82 -7.73 -10.39
N ARG A 190 17.32 -7.54 -9.18
CA ARG A 190 17.31 -8.56 -8.12
C ARG A 190 15.90 -8.80 -7.59
N SER A 191 15.13 -7.73 -7.40
CA SER A 191 13.69 -7.76 -7.11
C SER A 191 12.91 -8.58 -8.13
N TYR A 192 13.13 -8.30 -9.42
CA TYR A 192 12.45 -8.98 -10.51
C TYR A 192 12.81 -10.47 -10.58
N GLN A 193 14.09 -10.82 -10.40
CA GLN A 193 14.53 -12.22 -10.36
C GLN A 193 13.93 -12.98 -9.18
N LEU A 194 13.83 -12.35 -8.01
CA LEU A 194 13.17 -12.92 -6.83
C LEU A 194 11.67 -13.11 -7.04
N ALA A 195 10.99 -12.11 -7.62
CA ALA A 195 9.57 -12.18 -7.94
C ALA A 195 9.26 -13.31 -8.94
N ILE A 196 10.10 -13.50 -9.96
CA ILE A 196 9.94 -14.60 -10.92
C ILE A 196 10.18 -15.96 -10.25
N ARG A 197 11.21 -16.06 -9.40
CA ARG A 197 11.57 -17.31 -8.73
C ARG A 197 10.43 -17.82 -7.83
N TYR A 198 9.72 -16.91 -7.16
CA TYR A 198 8.60 -17.22 -6.26
C TYR A 198 7.26 -16.73 -6.82
N ARG A 199 7.12 -16.77 -8.16
CA ARG A 199 5.95 -16.18 -8.83
C ARG A 199 4.63 -16.72 -8.33
N VAL A 200 4.56 -18.00 -7.94
CA VAL A 200 3.32 -18.64 -7.49
C VAL A 200 2.93 -18.13 -6.11
N GLU A 201 3.88 -18.06 -5.18
CA GLU A 201 3.65 -17.53 -3.83
C GLU A 201 3.30 -16.04 -3.89
N VAL A 202 4.07 -15.24 -4.63
CA VAL A 202 3.83 -13.81 -4.81
C VAL A 202 2.46 -13.57 -5.47
N PHE A 203 2.15 -14.30 -6.55
CA PHE A 203 0.86 -14.17 -7.23
C PHE A 203 -0.30 -14.59 -6.35
N SER A 204 -0.18 -15.69 -5.60
CA SER A 204 -1.23 -16.14 -4.67
C SER A 204 -1.47 -15.11 -3.57
N LEU A 205 -0.40 -14.51 -3.05
CA LEU A 205 -0.47 -13.51 -1.99
C LEU A 205 -1.08 -12.20 -2.52
N ILE A 206 -0.64 -11.72 -3.69
CA ILE A 206 -1.24 -10.57 -4.38
C ILE A 206 -2.72 -10.83 -4.71
N THR A 207 -3.07 -12.02 -5.20
CA THR A 207 -4.45 -12.37 -5.53
C THR A 207 -5.34 -12.32 -4.29
N ILE A 208 -4.87 -12.89 -3.17
CA ILE A 208 -5.61 -12.83 -1.90
C ILE A 208 -5.73 -11.41 -1.40
N LEU A 209 -4.67 -10.61 -1.51
CA LEU A 209 -4.70 -9.18 -1.18
C LEU A 209 -5.70 -8.43 -2.05
N ILE A 210 -5.76 -8.70 -3.36
CA ILE A 210 -6.73 -8.11 -4.28
C ILE A 210 -8.16 -8.52 -3.87
N ILE A 211 -8.41 -9.79 -3.57
CA ILE A 211 -9.72 -10.26 -3.10
C ILE A 211 -10.09 -9.56 -1.79
N ILE A 212 -9.15 -9.47 -0.86
CA ILE A 212 -9.28 -8.72 0.40
C ILE A 212 -9.63 -7.26 0.13
N ILE A 213 -8.94 -6.61 -0.81
CA ILE A 213 -9.17 -5.21 -1.20
C ILE A 213 -10.55 -5.06 -1.84
N ILE A 214 -10.97 -5.98 -2.71
CA ILE A 214 -12.30 -5.96 -3.33
C ILE A 214 -13.39 -6.12 -2.27
N ILE A 215 -13.23 -7.06 -1.34
CA ILE A 215 -14.16 -7.25 -0.21
C ILE A 215 -14.18 -5.99 0.66
N ALA A 216 -13.00 -5.47 1.01
CA ALA A 216 -12.84 -4.26 1.81
C ALA A 216 -13.49 -3.04 1.14
N PHE A 217 -13.32 -2.88 -0.17
CA PHE A 217 -13.96 -1.84 -0.96
C PHE A 217 -15.47 -2.03 -0.99
N ALA A 218 -15.97 -3.24 -1.28
CA ALA A 218 -17.40 -3.54 -1.25
C ALA A 218 -18.03 -3.25 0.12
N LEU A 219 -17.37 -3.64 1.20
CA LEU A 219 -17.77 -3.35 2.58
C LEU A 219 -17.71 -1.85 2.90
N GLY A 220 -16.71 -1.12 2.40
CA GLY A 220 -16.60 0.32 2.59
C GLY A 220 -17.71 1.12 1.88
N ASN A 221 -18.30 0.57 0.82
CA ASN A 221 -19.43 1.21 0.12
C ASN A 221 -20.78 1.04 0.84
N ILE A 222 -20.93 0.03 1.72
CA ILE A 222 -22.15 -0.22 2.52
C ILE A 222 -22.57 1.02 3.34
N PRO A 223 -21.67 1.71 4.08
CA PRO A 223 -21.99 2.96 4.76
C PRO A 223 -22.64 4.02 3.87
N GLY A 224 -22.24 4.10 2.60
CA GLY A 224 -22.71 5.11 1.64
C GLY A 224 -24.07 4.79 0.98
N ILE A 225 -24.58 3.56 1.16
CA ILE A 225 -25.85 3.11 0.58
C ILE A 225 -27.04 3.36 1.53
N GLY A 226 -26.78 3.81 2.76
CA GLY A 226 -27.85 4.08 3.73
C GLY A 226 -28.54 2.82 4.28
N LEU A 227 -27.84 1.68 4.26
CA LEU A 227 -28.29 0.46 4.93
C LEU A 227 -28.36 0.65 6.45
N CYS A 228 -29.04 -0.26 7.16
CA CYS A 228 -29.13 -0.24 8.63
C CYS A 228 -27.76 -0.01 9.27
N THR A 229 -27.69 0.87 10.27
CA THR A 229 -26.46 1.30 10.95
C THR A 229 -25.62 0.14 11.47
N GLU A 230 -26.26 -0.95 11.88
CA GLU A 230 -25.62 -2.18 12.37
C GLU A 230 -24.77 -2.87 11.29
N ILE A 231 -25.28 -2.95 10.05
CA ILE A 231 -24.58 -3.55 8.92
C ILE A 231 -23.36 -2.71 8.55
N THR A 232 -23.51 -1.39 8.59
CA THR A 232 -22.41 -0.44 8.37
C THR A 232 -21.28 -0.61 9.38
N TYR A 233 -21.60 -0.70 10.69
CA TYR A 233 -20.57 -0.93 11.71
C TYR A 233 -19.91 -2.28 11.59
N PHE A 234 -20.67 -3.32 11.27
CA PHE A 234 -20.13 -4.66 11.03
C PHE A 234 -19.17 -4.69 9.82
N ALA A 235 -19.53 -4.00 8.74
CA ALA A 235 -18.68 -3.86 7.55
C ALA A 235 -17.36 -3.13 7.86
N ILE A 236 -17.41 -2.04 8.63
CA ILE A 236 -16.23 -1.32 9.10
C ILE A 236 -15.33 -2.22 9.97
N ALA A 237 -15.92 -2.99 10.89
CA ALA A 237 -15.16 -3.90 11.75
C ALA A 237 -14.43 -4.98 10.94
N ILE A 238 -15.10 -5.58 9.96
CA ILE A 238 -14.48 -6.56 9.05
C ILE A 238 -13.37 -5.90 8.22
N PHE A 239 -13.60 -4.69 7.69
CA PHE A 239 -12.61 -3.95 6.93
C PHE A 239 -11.32 -3.74 7.73
N ILE A 240 -11.44 -3.28 8.98
CA ILE A 240 -10.29 -3.09 9.89
C ILE A 240 -9.60 -4.42 10.18
N LEU A 241 -10.36 -5.49 10.45
CA LEU A 241 -9.80 -6.83 10.69
C LEU A 241 -8.99 -7.33 9.50
N ILE A 242 -9.51 -7.14 8.29
CA ILE A 242 -8.85 -7.49 7.04
C ILE A 242 -7.53 -6.70 6.89
N LYS A 243 -7.52 -5.40 7.18
CA LYS A 243 -6.30 -4.57 7.14
C LYS A 243 -5.25 -5.01 8.16
N ILE A 244 -5.68 -5.42 9.35
CA ILE A 244 -4.80 -6.02 10.36
C ILE A 244 -4.18 -7.31 9.82
N ILE A 245 -4.99 -8.23 9.28
CA ILE A 245 -4.50 -9.49 8.71
C ILE A 245 -3.51 -9.24 7.57
N GLN A 246 -3.82 -8.30 6.68
CA GLN A 246 -2.93 -7.86 5.60
C GLN A 246 -1.59 -7.36 6.15
N SER A 247 -1.61 -6.50 7.17
CA SER A 247 -0.40 -6.01 7.83
C SER A 247 0.43 -7.12 8.49
N LEU A 248 -0.21 -8.12 9.11
CA LEU A 248 0.47 -9.28 9.69
C LEU A 248 1.21 -10.10 8.63
N ILE A 249 0.54 -10.41 7.52
CA ILE A 249 1.14 -11.15 6.40
C ILE A 249 2.32 -10.36 5.83
N TYR A 250 2.16 -9.06 5.61
CA TYR A 250 3.24 -8.22 5.07
C TYR A 250 4.45 -8.17 5.99
N THR A 251 4.22 -7.98 7.29
CA THR A 251 5.30 -7.98 8.29
C THR A 251 6.05 -9.31 8.27
N TYR A 252 5.32 -10.43 8.21
CA TYR A 252 5.94 -11.75 8.12
C TYR A 252 6.78 -11.91 6.85
N ILE A 253 6.32 -11.45 5.68
CA ILE A 253 7.13 -11.45 4.45
C ILE A 253 8.40 -10.63 4.65
N CYS A 254 8.28 -9.46 5.28
CA CYS A 254 9.41 -8.56 5.54
C CYS A 254 10.38 -9.10 6.59
N VAL A 255 10.01 -10.09 7.41
CA VAL A 255 10.86 -10.55 8.53
C VAL A 255 11.35 -11.98 8.33
N VAL A 256 10.47 -12.86 7.87
CA VAL A 256 10.72 -14.30 7.81
C VAL A 256 11.18 -14.75 6.45
N ASN A 257 10.95 -14.00 5.36
CA ASN A 257 11.47 -14.41 4.06
C ASN A 257 13.01 -14.28 4.04
N PRO A 258 13.77 -15.38 4.27
CA PRO A 258 15.20 -15.33 4.49
C PRO A 258 15.94 -14.94 3.20
N TYR A 259 15.28 -15.05 2.05
CA TYR A 259 15.86 -14.69 0.75
C TYR A 259 16.11 -13.18 0.59
N PHE A 260 15.41 -12.33 1.35
CA PHE A 260 15.63 -10.87 1.35
C PHE A 260 16.72 -10.43 2.35
N TYR A 261 16.98 -11.20 3.41
CA TYR A 261 17.80 -10.74 4.54
C TYR A 261 18.97 -11.68 4.92
N VAL A 262 18.90 -12.97 4.63
CA VAL A 262 19.92 -13.95 5.08
C VAL A 262 21.14 -13.99 4.17
N HIS A 263 21.07 -13.48 2.94
CA HIS A 263 22.29 -13.26 2.15
C HIS A 263 23.20 -12.16 2.71
N PHE A 264 22.72 -11.35 3.66
CA PHE A 264 23.54 -10.42 4.44
C PHE A 264 24.61 -11.16 5.26
N LYS A 265 24.39 -12.44 5.62
CA LYS A 265 25.34 -13.24 6.38
C LYS A 265 26.45 -13.88 5.53
N ASN A 266 26.27 -13.95 4.20
CA ASN A 266 27.25 -14.56 3.28
C ASN A 266 28.03 -13.55 2.43
N ARG A 267 27.74 -12.25 2.54
CA ARG A 267 28.60 -11.19 2.01
C ARG A 267 29.17 -10.44 3.18
N GLY A 268 30.40 -10.81 3.52
CA GLY A 268 31.11 -10.33 4.69
C GLY A 268 31.00 -8.82 4.86
N ILE A 269 30.84 -8.45 6.13
CA ILE A 269 31.40 -7.22 6.69
C ILE A 269 32.85 -7.11 6.17
N LYS A 270 33.05 -6.41 5.06
CA LYS A 270 34.28 -5.68 4.84
C LYS A 270 34.06 -4.35 5.55
N GLN A 271 34.51 -4.30 6.80
CA GLN A 271 34.96 -3.05 7.41
C GLN A 271 36.11 -2.50 6.55
#